data_AF-A0AAW2Y6X6-F1
#
_entry.id   AF-A0AAW2Y6X6-F1
#
_cell.length_a   1.000
_cell.length_b   1.000
_cell.length_c   1.000
_cell.angle_alpha   90.00
_cell.angle_beta   90.00
_cell.angle_gamma   90.00
#
_symmetry.space_group_name_H-M   'P 1'
#
loop_
_entity.id
_entity.type
_entity.pdbx_description
1 polymer ?
#
loop_
_entity_poly.entity_id
_entity_poly.type
_entity_poly.pdbx_seq_one_letter_code
_entity_poly.pdbx_strand_id
1 'polypeptide(L)'
;MTVQIRELKAAILKKDQEIQQLRQKLNQMHSNKDATEQKGVPPDSSEDRSVKPESEGVDVEVEVVEDVSAPASIERVDVIKLVYVDKPPTISPVEEKLRLAIDAILDENLDFWLRFSTTYHQVQKFKSEIQDLQDETSKLKEKKKSEGNASTQIKSEARPIYKHFREIQTELTMWLDQSATLKDELKSRSASLCNIQEDITRALKEGVEEEEIQFNSHQAAKLQGEVLNMKQENNKVREELQTGLDHISVLQLEIEKTLKQLNDEFGITSDQPQLQHTMSKSRVPLRAFIFGGKPKKQKSIFSFMHPNRKFQVVRTGFALTN
;
A
#
# COMPACT_ATOMS: atom_id res chain seq x y z
N MET A 1 34.17 -49.03 -3.09
CA MET A 1 33.41 -49.07 -4.36
C MET A 1 32.45 -50.27 -4.44
N THR A 2 32.90 -51.51 -4.65
CA THR A 2 32.00 -52.66 -4.94
C THR A 2 30.97 -52.98 -3.83
N VAL A 3 31.30 -52.73 -2.57
CA VAL A 3 30.39 -52.95 -1.42
C VAL A 3 29.26 -51.92 -1.40
N GLN A 4 29.61 -50.62 -1.49
CA GLN A 4 28.65 -49.50 -1.56
C GLN A 4 27.63 -49.65 -2.70
N ILE A 5 28.05 -50.21 -3.84
CA ILE A 5 27.13 -50.48 -4.96
C ILE A 5 26.11 -51.58 -4.63
N ARG A 6 26.47 -52.58 -3.79
CA ARG A 6 25.50 -53.58 -3.31
C ARG A 6 24.57 -52.99 -2.26
N GLU A 7 25.09 -52.18 -1.35
CA GLU A 7 24.32 -51.49 -0.30
C GLU A 7 23.26 -50.55 -0.93
N LEU A 8 23.65 -49.75 -1.93
CA LEU A 8 22.73 -48.94 -2.73
C LEU A 8 21.67 -49.79 -3.43
N LYS A 9 22.04 -50.89 -4.09
CA LYS A 9 21.07 -51.79 -4.75
C LYS A 9 20.09 -52.43 -3.75
N ALA A 10 20.55 -52.81 -2.57
CA ALA A 10 19.69 -53.34 -1.51
C ALA A 10 18.74 -52.26 -0.94
N ALA A 11 19.22 -51.03 -0.78
CA ALA A 11 18.40 -49.90 -0.33
C ALA A 11 17.33 -49.52 -1.37
N ILE A 12 17.66 -49.55 -2.67
CA ILE A 12 16.71 -49.34 -3.78
C ILE A 12 15.65 -50.45 -3.77
N LEU A 13 16.04 -51.72 -3.77
CA LEU A 13 15.09 -52.85 -3.73
C LEU A 13 14.12 -52.77 -2.53
N LYS A 14 14.59 -52.31 -1.36
CA LYS A 14 13.73 -52.10 -0.19
C LYS A 14 12.74 -50.94 -0.41
N LYS A 15 13.16 -49.83 -1.02
CA LYS A 15 12.27 -48.71 -1.38
C LYS A 15 11.23 -49.12 -2.41
N ASP A 16 11.60 -49.91 -3.41
CA ASP A 16 10.68 -50.38 -4.45
C ASP A 16 9.61 -51.32 -3.86
N GLN A 17 10.00 -52.22 -2.94
CA GLN A 17 9.06 -53.05 -2.18
C GLN A 17 8.10 -52.22 -1.32
N GLU A 18 8.59 -51.18 -0.64
CA GLU A 18 7.76 -50.25 0.14
C GLU A 18 6.77 -49.48 -0.75
N ILE A 19 7.21 -49.01 -1.93
CA ILE A 19 6.34 -48.36 -2.92
C ILE A 19 5.27 -49.32 -3.45
N GLN A 20 5.61 -50.60 -3.71
CA GLN A 20 4.62 -51.61 -4.11
C GLN A 20 3.59 -51.89 -3.01
N GLN A 21 4.02 -52.04 -1.75
CA GLN A 21 3.12 -52.22 -0.60
C GLN A 21 2.18 -51.03 -0.41
N LEU A 22 2.69 -49.80 -0.53
CA LEU A 22 1.89 -48.58 -0.44
C LEU A 22 0.86 -48.48 -1.59
N ARG A 23 1.24 -48.82 -2.83
CA ARG A 23 0.31 -48.89 -3.97
C ARG A 23 -0.77 -49.96 -3.78
N GLN A 24 -0.41 -51.14 -3.28
CA GLN A 24 -1.37 -52.20 -2.98
C GLN A 24 -2.37 -51.78 -1.89
N LYS A 25 -1.88 -51.15 -0.82
CA LYS A 25 -2.72 -50.62 0.27
C LYS A 25 -3.62 -49.46 -0.21
N LEU A 26 -3.13 -48.62 -1.13
CA LEU A 26 -3.92 -47.56 -1.75
C LEU A 26 -5.07 -48.15 -2.58
N ASN A 27 -4.82 -49.17 -3.40
CA ASN A 27 -5.88 -49.87 -4.15
C ASN A 27 -6.89 -50.54 -3.24
N GLN A 28 -6.47 -51.14 -2.12
CA GLN A 28 -7.40 -51.69 -1.11
C GLN A 28 -8.31 -50.62 -0.49
N MET A 29 -7.80 -49.41 -0.21
CA MET A 29 -8.64 -48.33 0.30
C MET A 29 -9.64 -47.79 -0.73
N HIS A 30 -9.27 -47.75 -2.03
CA HIS A 30 -10.21 -47.37 -3.09
C HIS A 30 -11.28 -48.45 -3.30
N SER A 31 -10.87 -49.73 -3.40
CA SER A 31 -11.78 -50.87 -3.51
C SER A 31 -12.76 -51.03 -2.34
N ASN A 32 -12.44 -50.48 -1.16
CA ASN A 32 -13.32 -50.49 0.01
C ASN A 32 -14.29 -49.28 0.05
N LYS A 33 -14.06 -48.23 -0.74
CA LYS A 33 -14.96 -47.06 -0.81
C LYS A 33 -16.22 -47.36 -1.61
N ASP A 34 -16.07 -48.01 -2.76
CA ASP A 34 -17.17 -48.32 -3.69
C ASP A 34 -18.21 -49.31 -3.12
N ALA A 35 -17.96 -49.89 -1.95
CA ALA A 35 -18.81 -50.88 -1.30
C ALA A 35 -19.79 -50.31 -0.24
N THR A 36 -19.73 -49.01 0.10
CA THR A 36 -20.41 -48.48 1.32
C THR A 36 -21.24 -47.20 1.11
N GLU A 37 -21.87 -46.99 -0.06
CA GLU A 37 -22.82 -45.88 -0.27
C GLU A 37 -24.19 -46.33 -0.81
N GLN A 38 -25.04 -46.88 0.08
CA GLN A 38 -26.50 -46.96 -0.15
C GLN A 38 -27.33 -46.77 1.13
N LYS A 39 -27.57 -45.50 1.52
CA LYS A 39 -28.87 -44.95 2.00
C LYS A 39 -28.72 -43.56 2.67
N GLY A 40 -29.55 -42.59 2.27
CA GLY A 40 -29.94 -41.44 3.11
C GLY A 40 -29.39 -40.05 2.71
N VAL A 41 -30.04 -39.41 1.74
CA VAL A 41 -30.04 -37.95 1.47
C VAL A 41 -31.24 -37.30 2.19
N PRO A 42 -31.50 -35.96 2.17
CA PRO A 42 -30.75 -34.78 1.66
C PRO A 42 -30.58 -33.69 2.78
N PRO A 43 -30.26 -32.39 2.56
CA PRO A 43 -29.97 -31.59 1.34
C PRO A 43 -28.58 -30.88 1.42
N ASP A 44 -28.18 -29.81 0.70
CA ASP A 44 -28.83 -28.90 -0.29
C ASP A 44 -27.77 -28.25 -1.23
N SER A 45 -28.20 -27.48 -2.25
CA SER A 45 -27.41 -26.68 -3.24
C SER A 45 -26.33 -27.45 -4.04
N SER A 46 -26.46 -27.73 -5.35
CA SER A 46 -26.61 -26.84 -6.53
C SER A 46 -25.44 -25.85 -6.72
N GLU A 47 -24.78 -25.66 -7.86
CA GLU A 47 -24.70 -26.26 -9.23
C GLU A 47 -23.42 -25.62 -9.89
N ASP A 48 -22.69 -26.08 -10.92
CA ASP A 48 -22.55 -27.28 -11.79
C ASP A 48 -21.10 -27.17 -12.43
N ARG A 49 -20.53 -27.83 -13.47
CA ARG A 49 -20.92 -28.78 -14.55
C ARG A 49 -19.69 -29.60 -15.04
N SER A 50 -19.92 -30.50 -15.99
CA SER A 50 -18.98 -31.38 -16.74
C SER A 50 -18.00 -30.62 -17.70
N VAL A 51 -17.02 -31.23 -18.42
CA VAL A 51 -17.17 -32.31 -19.43
C VAL A 51 -15.98 -33.31 -19.51
N LYS A 52 -16.36 -34.60 -19.54
CA LYS A 52 -15.82 -35.83 -20.19
C LYS A 52 -14.58 -35.75 -21.14
N PRO A 53 -13.68 -36.78 -21.14
CA PRO A 53 -12.68 -37.02 -22.18
C PRO A 53 -13.16 -37.98 -23.30
N GLU A 54 -12.48 -37.97 -24.46
CA GLU A 54 -12.64 -38.97 -25.54
C GLU A 54 -11.28 -39.43 -26.08
N SER A 55 -11.25 -40.54 -26.83
CA SER A 55 -10.04 -41.27 -27.20
C SER A 55 -10.07 -41.73 -28.66
N GLU A 56 -8.96 -41.51 -29.37
CA GLU A 56 -8.61 -42.22 -30.60
C GLU A 56 -7.20 -42.81 -30.45
N GLY A 57 -6.90 -43.87 -31.19
CA GLY A 57 -5.60 -44.52 -31.22
C GLY A 57 -5.42 -45.28 -32.52
N VAL A 58 -4.24 -45.87 -32.73
CA VAL A 58 -3.98 -46.90 -33.76
C VAL A 58 -2.69 -47.64 -33.40
N ASP A 59 -2.66 -48.94 -33.67
CA ASP A 59 -1.55 -49.84 -33.35
C ASP A 59 -0.42 -49.81 -34.40
N VAL A 60 0.80 -50.18 -34.00
CA VAL A 60 1.86 -50.64 -34.90
C VAL A 60 2.54 -51.87 -34.27
N GLU A 61 2.45 -53.01 -34.96
CA GLU A 61 3.12 -54.25 -34.59
C GLU A 61 4.61 -54.21 -34.96
N VAL A 62 5.45 -54.97 -34.24
CA VAL A 62 6.86 -55.20 -34.58
C VAL A 62 7.16 -56.69 -34.47
N GLU A 63 7.52 -57.33 -35.58
CA GLU A 63 7.88 -58.75 -35.62
C GLU A 63 9.22 -59.04 -34.93
N VAL A 64 9.36 -60.27 -34.43
CA VAL A 64 10.58 -60.81 -33.82
C VAL A 64 11.20 -61.84 -34.75
N VAL A 65 12.51 -61.73 -35.01
CA VAL A 65 13.30 -62.77 -35.67
C VAL A 65 14.66 -62.89 -34.97
N GLU A 66 15.00 -64.10 -34.52
CA GLU A 66 16.31 -64.48 -33.94
C GLU A 66 17.30 -64.83 -35.11
N ASP A 67 18.63 -64.98 -34.99
CA ASP A 67 19.42 -65.70 -33.99
C ASP A 67 20.96 -65.51 -34.28
N VAL A 68 21.81 -66.17 -33.49
CA VAL A 68 23.19 -66.65 -33.76
C VAL A 68 24.38 -65.81 -33.22
N SER A 69 24.86 -66.26 -32.06
CA SER A 69 26.26 -66.31 -31.59
C SER A 69 27.03 -65.06 -31.14
N ALA A 70 27.72 -65.25 -30.01
CA ALA A 70 28.71 -64.36 -29.36
C ALA A 70 30.16 -64.89 -29.65
N PRO A 71 31.28 -64.31 -29.12
CA PRO A 71 31.37 -63.25 -28.11
C PRO A 71 32.48 -62.18 -28.32
N ALA A 72 32.65 -61.35 -27.29
CA ALA A 72 33.82 -60.53 -26.90
C ALA A 72 33.73 -59.00 -27.05
N SER A 73 34.18 -58.32 -25.98
CA SER A 73 34.69 -56.94 -25.92
C SER A 73 34.03 -55.87 -26.80
N ILE A 74 33.00 -55.22 -26.26
CA ILE A 74 32.67 -53.82 -26.57
C ILE A 74 33.08 -52.96 -25.35
N GLU A 75 33.64 -51.78 -25.62
CA GLU A 75 34.36 -50.97 -24.63
C GLU A 75 33.42 -50.25 -23.63
N ARG A 76 33.90 -50.04 -22.41
CA ARG A 76 33.18 -49.30 -21.36
C ARG A 76 33.58 -47.82 -21.34
N VAL A 77 33.09 -47.03 -22.30
CA VAL A 77 33.04 -45.55 -22.17
C VAL A 77 31.67 -45.06 -22.68
N ASP A 78 31.30 -43.83 -22.32
CA ASP A 78 30.15 -43.02 -22.78
C ASP A 78 28.73 -43.28 -22.25
N VAL A 79 28.41 -44.40 -21.61
CA VAL A 79 27.06 -44.59 -21.02
C VAL A 79 26.79 -43.74 -19.76
N ILE A 80 27.84 -43.21 -19.09
CA ILE A 80 27.69 -42.34 -17.91
C ILE A 80 28.56 -41.08 -18.00
N LYS A 81 28.16 -40.16 -18.89
CA LYS A 81 28.57 -38.74 -18.80
C LYS A 81 27.38 -37.77 -18.71
N LEU A 82 26.22 -38.24 -18.26
CA LEU A 82 25.19 -37.36 -17.70
C LEU A 82 25.60 -36.90 -16.29
N VAL A 83 26.74 -36.21 -16.20
CA VAL A 83 27.00 -35.29 -15.10
C VAL A 83 25.99 -34.19 -15.27
N TYR A 84 24.97 -34.17 -14.42
CA TYR A 84 24.01 -33.07 -14.34
C TYR A 84 24.76 -31.85 -13.80
N VAL A 85 25.45 -31.14 -14.70
CA VAL A 85 26.02 -29.83 -14.41
C VAL A 85 24.85 -28.96 -14.00
N ASP A 86 24.93 -28.40 -12.80
CA ASP A 86 23.94 -27.47 -12.24
C ASP A 86 24.02 -26.13 -12.99
N LYS A 87 23.62 -26.16 -14.26
CA LYS A 87 23.39 -24.98 -15.07
C LYS A 87 22.08 -24.40 -14.55
N PRO A 88 22.06 -23.17 -13.99
CA PRO A 88 20.83 -22.58 -13.52
C PRO A 88 19.81 -22.58 -14.67
N PRO A 89 18.54 -22.89 -14.41
CA PRO A 89 17.52 -22.92 -15.45
C PRO A 89 17.50 -21.58 -16.16
N THR A 90 17.54 -21.59 -17.48
CA THR A 90 17.51 -20.38 -18.30
C THR A 90 16.14 -19.74 -18.18
N ILE A 91 16.03 -18.82 -17.22
CA ILE A 91 14.87 -17.94 -17.01
C ILE A 91 14.60 -17.22 -18.34
N SER A 92 13.36 -17.22 -18.81
CA SER A 92 13.02 -16.49 -20.03
C SER A 92 12.95 -14.98 -19.78
N PRO A 93 13.17 -14.13 -20.81
CA PRO A 93 13.09 -12.69 -20.64
C PRO A 93 11.75 -12.19 -20.09
N VAL A 94 10.67 -12.94 -20.34
CA VAL A 94 9.32 -12.65 -19.82
C VAL A 94 9.22 -13.03 -18.34
N GLU A 95 9.74 -14.20 -17.95
CA GLU A 95 9.79 -14.63 -16.54
C GLU A 95 10.68 -13.69 -15.69
N GLU A 96 11.80 -13.21 -16.24
CA GLU A 96 12.69 -12.22 -15.62
C GLU A 96 11.99 -10.86 -15.43
N LYS A 97 11.36 -10.32 -16.49
CA LYS A 97 10.56 -9.08 -16.42
C LYS A 97 9.47 -9.18 -15.35
N LEU A 98 8.77 -10.32 -15.29
CA LEU A 98 7.68 -10.55 -14.33
C LEU A 98 8.18 -10.63 -12.89
N ARG A 99 9.33 -11.26 -12.63
CA ARG A 99 9.98 -11.25 -11.31
C ARG A 99 10.39 -9.85 -10.90
N LEU A 100 11.10 -9.11 -11.75
CA LEU A 100 11.52 -7.73 -11.46
C LEU A 100 10.32 -6.80 -11.16
N ALA A 101 9.17 -7.01 -11.81
CA ALA A 101 7.94 -6.27 -11.50
C ALA A 101 7.30 -6.69 -10.16
N ILE A 102 7.41 -7.95 -9.76
CA ILE A 102 6.97 -8.45 -8.44
C ILE A 102 7.88 -7.95 -7.32
N ASP A 103 9.20 -8.03 -7.51
CA ASP A 103 10.21 -7.58 -6.56
C ASP A 103 10.09 -6.07 -6.28
N ALA A 104 9.86 -5.26 -7.32
CA ALA A 104 9.61 -3.81 -7.16
C ALA A 104 8.36 -3.52 -6.30
N ILE A 105 7.27 -4.27 -6.47
CA ILE A 105 6.07 -4.13 -5.63
C ILE A 105 6.34 -4.62 -4.19
N LEU A 106 7.19 -5.63 -4.00
CA LEU A 106 7.61 -6.07 -2.66
C LEU A 106 8.44 -5.01 -1.93
N ASP A 107 9.38 -4.34 -2.62
CA ASP A 107 10.15 -3.22 -2.06
C ASP A 107 9.25 -2.02 -1.73
N GLU A 108 8.34 -1.63 -2.63
CA GLU A 108 7.31 -0.60 -2.36
C GLU A 108 6.45 -0.95 -1.14
N ASN A 109 6.10 -2.23 -0.97
CA ASN A 109 5.32 -2.69 0.17
C ASN A 109 6.07 -2.51 1.49
N LEU A 110 7.39 -2.69 1.55
CA LEU A 110 8.16 -2.55 2.80
C LEU A 110 8.14 -1.11 3.34
N ASP A 111 8.41 -0.12 2.49
CA ASP A 111 8.31 1.30 2.86
C ASP A 111 6.87 1.70 3.21
N PHE A 112 5.90 1.25 2.40
CA PHE A 112 4.48 1.51 2.68
C PHE A 112 4.06 0.93 4.04
N TRP A 113 4.45 -0.30 4.38
CA TRP A 113 4.08 -0.93 5.66
C TRP A 113 4.65 -0.16 6.86
N LEU A 114 5.86 0.39 6.75
CA LEU A 114 6.47 1.24 7.79
C LEU A 114 5.69 2.56 7.97
N ARG A 115 5.32 3.22 6.86
CA ARG A 115 4.51 4.46 6.91
C ARG A 115 3.10 4.19 7.43
N PHE A 116 2.43 3.17 6.90
CA PHE A 116 1.09 2.76 7.32
C PHE A 116 1.02 2.42 8.80
N SER A 117 1.92 1.57 9.31
CA SER A 117 1.93 1.18 10.73
C SER A 117 2.21 2.37 11.66
N THR A 118 3.12 3.27 11.26
CA THR A 118 3.41 4.51 11.99
C THR A 118 2.18 5.42 12.05
N THR A 119 1.49 5.64 10.92
CA THR A 119 0.26 6.45 10.85
C THR A 119 -0.89 5.79 11.62
N TYR A 120 -1.11 4.49 11.48
CA TYR A 120 -2.16 3.75 12.19
C TYR A 120 -1.97 3.80 13.72
N HIS A 121 -0.74 3.72 14.23
CA HIS A 121 -0.47 3.82 15.66
C HIS A 121 -0.93 5.15 16.27
N GLN A 122 -0.91 6.25 15.50
CA GLN A 122 -1.38 7.57 15.96
C GLN A 122 -2.88 7.56 16.32
N VAL A 123 -3.70 6.67 15.75
CA VAL A 123 -5.13 6.53 16.13
C VAL A 123 -5.27 6.21 17.62
N GLN A 124 -4.38 5.38 18.19
CA GLN A 124 -4.40 5.04 19.61
C GLN A 124 -3.81 6.15 20.50
N LYS A 125 -2.80 6.91 19.99
CA LYS A 125 -2.33 8.17 20.63
C LYS A 125 -3.51 9.12 20.82
N PHE A 126 -4.18 9.50 19.73
CA PHE A 126 -5.29 10.45 19.76
C PHE A 126 -6.42 9.98 20.67
N LYS A 127 -6.82 8.71 20.58
CA LYS A 127 -7.86 8.13 21.45
C LYS A 127 -7.53 8.30 22.94
N SER A 128 -6.27 8.12 23.31
CA SER A 128 -5.81 8.25 24.70
C SER A 128 -5.81 9.72 25.14
N GLU A 129 -5.16 10.60 24.36
CA GLU A 129 -5.09 12.05 24.64
C GLU A 129 -6.47 12.71 24.71
N ILE A 130 -7.42 12.28 23.86
CA ILE A 130 -8.79 12.75 23.84
C ILE A 130 -9.56 12.28 25.08
N GLN A 131 -9.38 11.03 25.53
CA GLN A 131 -9.99 10.52 26.75
C GLN A 131 -9.47 11.27 27.98
N ASP A 132 -8.15 11.47 28.09
CA ASP A 132 -7.54 12.20 29.21
C ASP A 132 -8.07 13.65 29.30
N LEU A 133 -8.21 14.33 28.15
CA LEU A 133 -8.80 15.67 28.09
C LEU A 133 -10.33 15.69 28.37
N GLN A 134 -11.08 14.64 28.00
CA GLN A 134 -12.49 14.49 28.38
C GLN A 134 -12.64 14.30 29.90
N ASP A 135 -11.74 13.55 30.51
CA ASP A 135 -11.65 13.34 31.96
C ASP A 135 -11.28 14.64 32.71
N GLU A 136 -10.27 15.38 32.24
CA GLU A 136 -9.94 16.72 32.76
C GLU A 136 -11.10 17.70 32.61
N THR A 137 -11.75 17.72 31.44
CA THR A 137 -12.96 18.52 31.20
C THR A 137 -14.06 18.19 32.20
N SER A 138 -14.26 16.90 32.50
CA SER A 138 -15.27 16.43 33.44
C SER A 138 -14.97 16.87 34.88
N LYS A 139 -13.71 16.73 35.33
CA LYS A 139 -13.22 17.22 36.63
C LYS A 139 -13.41 18.75 36.76
N LEU A 140 -13.15 19.50 35.69
CA LEU A 140 -13.33 20.96 35.68
C LEU A 140 -14.81 21.38 35.76
N LYS A 141 -15.72 20.64 35.12
CA LYS A 141 -17.17 20.83 35.25
C LYS A 141 -17.68 20.51 36.66
N GLU A 142 -17.05 19.58 37.37
CA GLU A 142 -17.37 19.28 38.77
C GLU A 142 -16.95 20.43 39.69
N LYS A 143 -15.69 20.92 39.61
CA LYS A 143 -15.23 22.12 40.34
C LYS A 143 -16.19 23.31 40.18
N LYS A 144 -16.64 23.56 38.95
CA LYS A 144 -17.58 24.66 38.63
C LYS A 144 -18.91 24.54 39.38
N LYS A 145 -19.37 23.32 39.69
CA LYS A 145 -20.61 23.10 40.46
C LYS A 145 -20.43 23.28 41.97
N SER A 146 -19.24 22.99 42.51
CA SER A 146 -18.97 23.11 43.95
C SER A 146 -18.50 24.50 44.37
N GLU A 147 -17.66 25.18 43.59
CA GLU A 147 -17.05 26.46 43.98
C GLU A 147 -17.92 27.70 43.69
N GLY A 148 -18.98 27.55 42.90
CA GLY A 148 -20.09 28.49 42.76
C GLY A 148 -19.80 29.84 42.05
N ASN A 149 -18.63 30.45 42.24
CA ASN A 149 -18.34 31.80 41.74
C ASN A 149 -16.87 32.07 41.33
N ALA A 150 -15.99 31.06 41.35
CA ALA A 150 -14.59 31.16 40.90
C ALA A 150 -14.42 31.28 39.35
N SER A 151 -15.35 31.97 38.69
CA SER A 151 -15.57 31.93 37.23
C SER A 151 -14.31 32.26 36.41
N THR A 152 -13.52 33.26 36.84
CA THR A 152 -12.29 33.67 36.15
C THR A 152 -11.16 32.65 36.28
N GLN A 153 -10.97 32.03 37.45
CA GLN A 153 -9.97 30.97 37.62
C GLN A 153 -10.35 29.74 36.79
N ILE A 154 -11.60 29.28 36.91
CA ILE A 154 -12.08 28.09 36.20
C ILE A 154 -12.02 28.31 34.66
N LYS A 155 -12.29 29.53 34.17
CA LYS A 155 -12.03 29.90 32.76
C LYS A 155 -10.56 29.86 32.37
N SER A 156 -9.64 30.18 33.30
CA SER A 156 -8.20 30.08 33.04
C SER A 156 -7.71 28.62 33.00
N GLU A 157 -8.28 27.74 33.82
CA GLU A 157 -8.04 26.29 33.77
C GLU A 157 -8.64 25.65 32.50
N ALA A 158 -9.77 26.17 32.00
CA ALA A 158 -10.41 25.68 30.78
C ALA A 158 -9.65 26.03 29.48
N ARG A 159 -8.86 27.13 29.47
CA ARG A 159 -8.16 27.64 28.28
C ARG A 159 -7.08 26.66 27.75
N PRO A 160 -6.19 26.06 28.58
CA PRO A 160 -5.27 25.02 28.15
C PRO A 160 -5.97 23.80 27.51
N ILE A 161 -7.02 23.27 28.15
CA ILE A 161 -7.77 22.10 27.66
C ILE A 161 -8.39 22.39 26.28
N TYR A 162 -9.04 23.54 26.12
CA TYR A 162 -9.59 23.97 24.82
C TYR A 162 -8.51 24.14 23.75
N LYS A 163 -7.34 24.67 24.11
CA LYS A 163 -6.19 24.79 23.20
C LYS A 163 -5.68 23.43 22.76
N HIS A 164 -5.54 22.47 23.68
CA HIS A 164 -5.00 21.16 23.34
C HIS A 164 -5.97 20.34 22.47
N PHE A 165 -7.28 20.41 22.71
CA PHE A 165 -8.29 19.86 21.80
C PHE A 165 -8.19 20.45 20.37
N ARG A 166 -7.83 21.72 20.20
CA ARG A 166 -7.63 22.34 18.87
C ARG A 166 -6.31 21.90 18.21
N GLU A 167 -5.28 21.61 18.99
CA GLU A 167 -4.03 21.03 18.51
C GLU A 167 -4.27 19.62 17.98
N ILE A 168 -4.94 18.77 18.78
CA ILE A 168 -5.33 17.41 18.36
C ILE A 168 -6.28 17.47 17.15
N GLN A 169 -7.24 18.40 17.07
CA GLN A 169 -8.08 18.56 15.87
C GLN A 169 -7.25 18.85 14.60
N THR A 170 -6.13 19.57 14.75
CA THR A 170 -5.20 19.85 13.66
C THR A 170 -4.37 18.60 13.31
N GLU A 171 -3.89 17.85 14.31
CA GLU A 171 -3.21 16.56 14.09
C GLU A 171 -4.11 15.51 13.42
N LEU A 172 -5.37 15.39 13.83
CA LEU A 172 -6.38 14.54 13.16
C LEU A 172 -6.60 14.95 11.70
N THR A 173 -6.52 16.24 11.38
CA THR A 173 -6.65 16.73 10.00
C THR A 173 -5.43 16.31 9.17
N MET A 174 -4.22 16.49 9.69
CA MET A 174 -2.98 16.01 9.04
C MET A 174 -2.96 14.48 8.89
N TRP A 175 -3.54 13.74 9.85
CA TRP A 175 -3.71 12.29 9.75
C TRP A 175 -4.63 11.91 8.58
N LEU A 176 -5.74 12.63 8.38
CA LEU A 176 -6.64 12.39 7.24
C LEU A 176 -5.92 12.62 5.90
N ASP A 177 -5.12 13.68 5.78
CA ASP A 177 -4.31 13.95 4.58
C ASP A 177 -3.32 12.80 4.29
N GLN A 178 -2.62 12.30 5.32
CA GLN A 178 -1.72 11.14 5.21
C GLN A 178 -2.48 9.84 4.87
N SER A 179 -3.66 9.63 5.44
CA SER A 179 -4.50 8.47 5.15
C SER A 179 -4.99 8.47 3.69
N ALA A 180 -5.20 9.65 3.10
CA ALA A 180 -5.58 9.79 1.70
C ALA A 180 -4.44 9.38 0.76
N THR A 181 -3.20 9.83 1.00
CA THR A 181 -2.04 9.40 0.18
C THR A 181 -1.80 7.90 0.30
N LEU A 182 -1.85 7.34 1.52
CA LEU A 182 -1.74 5.89 1.73
C LEU A 182 -2.85 5.11 1.00
N LYS A 183 -4.09 5.64 0.96
CA LYS A 183 -5.23 5.04 0.27
C LYS A 183 -5.08 5.07 -1.26
N ASP A 184 -4.45 6.09 -1.82
CA ASP A 184 -4.19 6.19 -3.26
C ASP A 184 -2.97 5.36 -3.71
N GLU A 185 -1.90 5.31 -2.91
CA GLU A 185 -0.78 4.36 -3.12
C GLU A 185 -1.26 2.90 -3.09
N LEU A 186 -2.22 2.58 -2.22
CA LEU A 186 -2.80 1.24 -2.10
C LEU A 186 -3.63 0.85 -3.33
N LYS A 187 -4.40 1.79 -3.89
CA LYS A 187 -5.09 1.63 -5.19
C LYS A 187 -4.08 1.42 -6.32
N SER A 188 -3.02 2.24 -6.36
CA SER A 188 -1.98 2.18 -7.39
C SER A 188 -1.33 0.79 -7.45
N ARG A 189 -0.82 0.30 -6.30
CA ARG A 189 -0.27 -1.06 -6.21
C ARG A 189 -1.29 -2.15 -6.52
N SER A 190 -2.57 -1.97 -6.16
CA SER A 190 -3.63 -2.91 -6.50
C SER A 190 -3.85 -3.00 -8.03
N ALA A 191 -3.78 -1.86 -8.74
CA ALA A 191 -3.81 -1.83 -10.20
C ALA A 191 -2.56 -2.47 -10.83
N SER A 192 -1.35 -2.15 -10.34
CA SER A 192 -0.10 -2.79 -10.78
C SER A 192 -0.14 -4.31 -10.61
N LEU A 193 -0.67 -4.81 -9.50
CA LEU A 193 -0.85 -6.24 -9.25
C LEU A 193 -1.89 -6.89 -10.18
N CYS A 194 -2.92 -6.16 -10.65
CA CYS A 194 -3.79 -6.63 -11.72
C CYS A 194 -3.05 -6.69 -13.07
N ASN A 195 -2.30 -5.65 -13.43
CA ASN A 195 -1.54 -5.62 -14.68
C ASN A 195 -0.49 -6.75 -14.73
N ILE A 196 0.23 -7.01 -13.63
CA ILE A 196 1.16 -8.14 -13.53
C ILE A 196 0.42 -9.47 -13.65
N GLN A 197 -0.74 -9.63 -12.99
CA GLN A 197 -1.57 -10.83 -13.13
C GLN A 197 -2.01 -11.08 -14.59
N GLU A 198 -2.40 -10.02 -15.30
CA GLU A 198 -2.77 -10.08 -16.73
C GLU A 198 -1.56 -10.39 -17.63
N ASP A 199 -0.38 -9.79 -17.39
CA ASP A 199 0.84 -10.09 -18.13
C ASP A 199 1.30 -11.55 -17.91
N ILE A 200 1.20 -12.11 -16.68
CA ILE A 200 1.46 -13.54 -16.43
C ILE A 200 0.45 -14.42 -17.20
N THR A 201 -0.83 -14.05 -17.22
CA THR A 201 -1.87 -14.78 -17.96
C THR A 201 -1.71 -14.68 -19.48
N ARG A 202 -1.14 -13.58 -20.00
CA ARG A 202 -0.85 -13.40 -21.42
C ARG A 202 0.36 -14.24 -21.85
N ALA A 203 1.47 -14.13 -21.12
CA ALA A 203 2.68 -14.90 -21.35
C ALA A 203 2.45 -16.42 -21.31
N LEU A 204 1.52 -16.89 -20.47
CA LEU A 204 1.16 -18.32 -20.38
C LEU A 204 0.32 -18.81 -21.57
N LYS A 205 -0.32 -17.92 -22.33
CA LYS A 205 -1.02 -18.26 -23.58
C LYS A 205 -0.07 -18.21 -24.76
N GLU A 206 0.69 -17.12 -24.87
CA GLU A 206 1.72 -16.92 -25.91
C GLU A 206 2.73 -18.09 -25.90
N GLY A 207 3.23 -18.48 -24.72
CA GLY A 207 4.10 -19.65 -24.53
C GLY A 207 3.43 -21.03 -24.64
N VAL A 208 2.19 -21.11 -25.12
CA VAL A 208 1.48 -22.35 -25.53
C VAL A 208 1.17 -22.34 -27.04
N GLU A 209 1.18 -21.17 -27.68
CA GLU A 209 0.99 -21.00 -29.12
C GLU A 209 2.32 -21.10 -29.91
N GLU A 210 3.47 -20.84 -29.27
CA GLU A 210 4.80 -21.04 -29.85
C GLU A 210 5.43 -22.40 -29.47
N GLU A 211 6.10 -23.07 -30.41
CA GLU A 211 6.61 -24.45 -30.26
C GLU A 211 7.83 -24.59 -29.31
N GLU A 212 8.39 -23.48 -28.84
CA GLU A 212 9.52 -23.44 -27.90
C GLU A 212 9.05 -22.96 -26.52
N ILE A 213 9.49 -23.60 -25.43
CA ILE A 213 8.92 -23.41 -24.08
C ILE A 213 9.36 -22.06 -23.48
N GLN A 214 8.70 -20.98 -23.87
CA GLN A 214 9.05 -19.61 -23.49
C GLN A 214 8.61 -19.20 -22.08
N PHE A 215 7.59 -19.83 -21.50
CA PHE A 215 7.20 -19.56 -20.11
C PHE A 215 6.62 -20.81 -19.45
N ASN A 216 7.32 -21.30 -18.42
CA ASN A 216 6.96 -22.55 -17.78
C ASN A 216 5.68 -22.39 -16.93
N SER A 217 4.64 -23.17 -17.23
CA SER A 217 3.36 -23.17 -16.50
C SER A 217 3.51 -23.32 -14.98
N HIS A 218 4.54 -24.01 -14.48
CA HIS A 218 4.84 -24.10 -13.05
C HIS A 218 5.30 -22.74 -12.47
N GLN A 219 6.15 -22.01 -13.20
CA GLN A 219 6.60 -20.68 -12.80
C GLN A 219 5.44 -19.67 -12.91
N ALA A 220 4.64 -19.76 -13.97
CA ALA A 220 3.42 -18.95 -14.10
C ALA A 220 2.46 -19.15 -12.91
N ALA A 221 2.21 -20.40 -12.50
CA ALA A 221 1.40 -20.71 -11.33
C ALA A 221 1.99 -20.19 -10.01
N LYS A 222 3.32 -20.26 -9.84
CA LYS A 222 4.04 -19.69 -8.68
C LYS A 222 3.88 -18.17 -8.60
N LEU A 223 4.14 -17.46 -9.71
CA LEU A 223 4.01 -16.00 -9.76
C LEU A 223 2.55 -15.53 -9.60
N GLN A 224 1.57 -16.28 -10.14
CA GLN A 224 0.14 -16.04 -9.86
C GLN A 224 -0.17 -16.15 -8.36
N GLY A 225 0.38 -17.16 -7.67
CA GLY A 225 0.21 -17.32 -6.22
C GLY A 225 0.80 -16.17 -5.41
N GLU A 226 2.00 -15.70 -5.78
CA GLU A 226 2.67 -14.55 -5.14
C GLU A 226 1.89 -13.25 -5.34
N VAL A 227 1.43 -12.98 -6.56
CA VAL A 227 0.59 -11.82 -6.88
C VAL A 227 -0.77 -11.88 -6.19
N LEU A 228 -1.41 -13.06 -6.13
CA LEU A 228 -2.66 -13.27 -5.41
C LEU A 228 -2.50 -13.00 -3.91
N ASN A 229 -1.41 -13.49 -3.30
CA ASN A 229 -1.09 -13.23 -1.90
C ASN A 229 -0.88 -11.73 -1.64
N MET A 230 -0.12 -11.03 -2.48
CA MET A 230 0.03 -9.57 -2.38
C MET A 230 -1.30 -8.82 -2.52
N LYS A 231 -2.21 -9.28 -3.39
CA LYS A 231 -3.56 -8.70 -3.53
C LYS A 231 -4.42 -8.93 -2.28
N GLN A 232 -4.27 -10.07 -1.60
CA GLN A 232 -4.96 -10.35 -0.33
C GLN A 232 -4.44 -9.46 0.80
N GLU A 233 -3.12 -9.30 0.95
CA GLU A 233 -2.56 -8.36 1.95
C GLU A 233 -2.94 -6.90 1.67
N ASN A 234 -2.94 -6.48 0.39
CA ASN A 234 -3.40 -5.14 -0.03
C ASN A 234 -4.89 -4.91 0.34
N ASN A 235 -5.73 -5.95 0.33
CA ASN A 235 -7.12 -5.86 0.81
C ASN A 235 -7.20 -5.69 2.34
N LYS A 236 -6.49 -6.52 3.12
CA LYS A 236 -6.46 -6.42 4.60
C LYS A 236 -6.00 -5.03 5.07
N VAL A 237 -4.94 -4.50 4.45
CA VAL A 237 -4.44 -3.14 4.69
C VAL A 237 -5.52 -2.08 4.42
N ARG A 238 -6.38 -2.30 3.41
CA ARG A 238 -7.47 -1.37 3.06
C ARG A 238 -8.57 -1.36 4.11
N GLU A 239 -8.88 -2.54 4.65
CA GLU A 239 -9.88 -2.75 5.69
C GLU A 239 -9.40 -2.14 7.03
N GLU A 240 -8.13 -2.33 7.38
CA GLU A 240 -7.51 -1.66 8.54
C GLU A 240 -7.41 -0.14 8.35
N LEU A 241 -6.98 0.36 7.18
CA LEU A 241 -6.93 1.80 6.91
C LEU A 241 -8.32 2.44 6.96
N GLN A 242 -9.37 1.74 6.50
CA GLN A 242 -10.75 2.21 6.63
C GLN A 242 -11.22 2.17 8.10
N THR A 243 -10.87 1.13 8.85
CA THR A 243 -11.13 1.05 10.30
C THR A 243 -10.45 2.20 11.06
N GLY A 244 -9.24 2.61 10.66
CA GLY A 244 -8.56 3.80 11.17
C GLY A 244 -9.31 5.10 10.83
N LEU A 245 -9.74 5.28 9.58
CA LEU A 245 -10.55 6.41 9.13
C LEU A 245 -11.86 6.54 9.92
N ASP A 246 -12.54 5.42 10.19
CA ASP A 246 -13.81 5.39 10.90
C ASP A 246 -13.62 5.79 12.38
N HIS A 247 -12.57 5.29 13.05
CA HIS A 247 -12.18 5.73 14.39
C HIS A 247 -11.87 7.25 14.44
N ILE A 248 -11.06 7.75 13.49
CA ILE A 248 -10.68 9.17 13.41
C ILE A 248 -11.92 10.06 13.21
N SER A 249 -12.89 9.60 12.42
CA SER A 249 -14.17 10.29 12.21
C SER A 249 -15.00 10.41 13.49
N VAL A 250 -15.03 9.35 14.32
CA VAL A 250 -15.66 9.40 15.66
C VAL A 250 -14.92 10.38 16.58
N LEU A 251 -13.59 10.32 16.63
CA LEU A 251 -12.77 11.21 17.47
C LEU A 251 -12.93 12.68 17.09
N GLN A 252 -13.07 13.02 15.80
CA GLN A 252 -13.38 14.39 15.37
C GLN A 252 -14.72 14.88 15.93
N LEU A 253 -15.78 14.07 15.83
CA LEU A 253 -17.11 14.41 16.37
C LEU A 253 -17.09 14.57 17.90
N GLU A 254 -16.31 13.77 18.62
CA GLU A 254 -16.12 13.90 20.06
C GLU A 254 -15.37 15.17 20.45
N ILE A 255 -14.31 15.53 19.73
CA ILE A 255 -13.60 16.80 19.93
C ILE A 255 -14.54 17.99 19.66
N GLU A 256 -15.29 18.01 18.55
CA GLU A 256 -16.19 19.12 18.23
C GLU A 256 -17.30 19.28 19.25
N LYS A 257 -17.90 18.17 19.69
CA LYS A 257 -18.88 18.12 20.79
C LYS A 257 -18.30 18.69 22.09
N THR A 258 -17.06 18.32 22.44
CA THR A 258 -16.41 18.73 23.69
C THR A 258 -15.95 20.18 23.66
N LEU A 259 -15.36 20.63 22.53
CA LEU A 259 -15.02 22.03 22.26
C LEU A 259 -16.25 22.93 22.32
N LYS A 260 -17.39 22.50 21.77
CA LYS A 260 -18.65 23.23 21.86
C LYS A 260 -19.14 23.33 23.30
N GLN A 261 -19.16 22.23 24.05
CA GLN A 261 -19.52 22.28 25.48
C GLN A 261 -18.59 23.20 26.30
N LEU A 262 -17.28 23.13 26.06
CA LEU A 262 -16.30 24.02 26.69
C LEU A 262 -16.58 25.49 26.34
N ASN A 263 -16.85 25.80 25.07
CA ASN A 263 -17.23 27.13 24.62
C ASN A 263 -18.50 27.63 25.32
N ASP A 264 -19.56 26.83 25.32
CA ASP A 264 -20.89 27.21 25.81
C ASP A 264 -20.93 27.29 27.35
N GLU A 265 -20.20 26.44 28.06
CA GLU A 265 -20.19 26.41 29.53
C GLU A 265 -19.25 27.43 30.19
N PHE A 266 -18.13 27.77 29.55
CA PHE A 266 -17.12 28.65 30.16
C PHE A 266 -16.94 29.98 29.39
N GLY A 267 -17.49 30.11 28.18
CA GLY A 267 -17.26 31.28 27.34
C GLY A 267 -15.80 31.38 26.90
N ILE A 268 -15.20 30.25 26.53
CA ILE A 268 -13.82 30.18 25.99
C ILE A 268 -13.79 30.51 24.49
N THR A 269 -14.88 31.04 23.94
CA THR A 269 -14.87 31.71 22.64
C THR A 269 -13.66 32.62 22.63
N SER A 270 -12.74 32.38 21.70
CA SER A 270 -11.49 33.12 21.68
C SER A 270 -11.83 34.61 21.64
N ASP A 271 -11.26 35.36 22.58
CA ASP A 271 -10.87 36.74 22.30
C ASP A 271 -9.88 36.69 21.13
N GLN A 272 -10.41 36.48 19.92
CA GLN A 272 -9.73 36.88 18.71
C GLN A 272 -9.60 38.39 18.85
N PRO A 273 -8.40 38.96 19.02
CA PRO A 273 -8.19 40.29 18.50
C PRO A 273 -8.58 40.18 17.02
N GLN A 274 -9.69 40.80 16.65
CA GLN A 274 -10.12 40.87 15.27
C GLN A 274 -8.90 41.28 14.44
N LEU A 275 -8.60 40.62 13.31
CA LEU A 275 -7.48 41.00 12.45
C LEU A 275 -7.73 42.33 11.69
N GLN A 276 -8.60 43.17 12.26
CA GLN A 276 -8.69 44.61 12.11
C GLN A 276 -7.35 45.28 12.48
N HIS A 277 -6.45 45.38 11.48
CA HIS A 277 -5.56 46.52 11.32
C HIS A 277 -4.63 46.92 12.49
N THR A 278 -3.91 45.95 13.10
CA THR A 278 -2.69 46.23 13.88
C THR A 278 -1.40 45.70 13.23
N MET A 279 -1.32 45.78 11.89
CA MET A 279 -0.09 45.57 11.12
C MET A 279 0.91 46.74 11.25
N SER A 280 1.16 47.17 12.48
CA SER A 280 2.13 48.22 12.86
C SER A 280 3.49 47.64 13.27
N LYS A 281 3.93 46.59 12.56
CA LYS A 281 5.30 46.05 12.63
C LYS A 281 5.87 45.97 11.21
N SER A 282 7.12 46.43 11.06
CA SER A 282 7.72 46.81 9.76
C SER A 282 8.02 45.61 8.85
N ARG A 283 7.02 45.12 8.12
CA ARG A 283 7.21 44.10 7.09
C ARG A 283 7.69 44.75 5.79
N VAL A 284 8.98 44.60 5.49
CA VAL A 284 9.55 44.95 4.18
C VAL A 284 8.79 44.16 3.11
N PRO A 285 8.19 44.80 2.08
CA PRO A 285 7.49 44.08 1.03
C PRO A 285 8.44 43.12 0.31
N LEU A 286 7.97 41.92 -0.05
CA LEU A 286 8.77 40.91 -0.78
C LEU A 286 9.50 41.51 -2.00
N ARG A 287 8.85 42.42 -2.74
CA ARG A 287 9.46 43.14 -3.87
C ARG A 287 10.66 44.02 -3.47
N ALA A 288 10.64 44.63 -2.29
CA ALA A 288 11.74 45.46 -1.78
C ALA A 288 12.86 44.63 -1.12
N PHE A 289 12.56 43.40 -0.70
CA PHE A 289 13.56 42.41 -0.27
C PHE A 289 14.29 41.81 -1.48
N ILE A 290 13.54 41.30 -2.47
CA ILE A 290 14.06 40.60 -3.65
C ILE A 290 14.77 41.54 -4.63
N PHE A 291 14.23 42.74 -4.88
CA PHE A 291 14.75 43.68 -5.89
C PHE A 291 15.37 44.95 -5.29
N GLY A 292 15.55 44.99 -3.97
CA GLY A 292 16.01 46.16 -3.23
C GLY A 292 14.98 47.30 -3.13
N GLY A 293 15.15 48.15 -2.11
CA GLY A 293 14.37 49.37 -1.96
C GLY A 293 14.87 50.47 -2.91
N LYS A 294 14.08 50.85 -3.93
CA LYS A 294 14.38 52.03 -4.75
C LYS A 294 14.41 53.29 -3.85
N PRO A 295 15.45 54.14 -3.92
CA PRO A 295 15.54 55.33 -3.07
C PRO A 295 14.40 56.30 -3.37
N LYS A 296 13.48 56.43 -2.41
CA LYS A 296 12.32 57.33 -2.50
C LYS A 296 12.82 58.76 -2.31
N LYS A 297 12.95 59.52 -3.40
CA LYS A 297 13.44 60.92 -3.37
C LYS A 297 12.70 61.73 -2.29
N GLN A 298 13.39 62.07 -1.20
CA GLN A 298 12.85 62.96 -0.18
C GLN A 298 12.65 64.34 -0.80
N LYS A 299 11.46 64.93 -0.61
CA LYS A 299 11.26 66.35 -0.91
C LYS A 299 11.98 67.14 0.18
N SER A 300 13.09 67.80 -0.18
CA SER A 300 13.84 68.65 0.75
C SER A 300 12.94 69.78 1.27
N ILE A 301 13.05 70.08 2.56
CA ILE A 301 12.25 71.11 3.24
C ILE A 301 12.86 72.52 3.02
N PHE A 302 14.11 72.59 2.53
CA PHE A 302 14.79 73.84 2.21
C PHE A 302 14.39 74.37 0.81
N SER A 303 13.23 75.05 0.77
CA SER A 303 12.82 75.91 -0.35
C SER A 303 12.18 77.22 0.16
N PHE A 304 12.88 77.87 1.09
CA PHE A 304 12.65 79.27 1.47
C PHE A 304 13.85 80.10 1.00
N MET A 305 13.63 81.41 0.75
CA MET A 305 14.41 82.30 -0.14
C MET A 305 14.11 82.05 -1.63
N HIS A 306 13.89 83.04 -2.51
CA HIS A 306 13.69 84.51 -2.44
C HIS A 306 13.28 84.99 -3.87
N PRO A 307 12.96 86.28 -4.17
CA PRO A 307 12.37 87.37 -3.38
C PRO A 307 11.15 88.04 -4.11
N ASN A 308 10.70 89.21 -3.62
CA ASN A 308 9.65 90.03 -4.26
C ASN A 308 10.17 90.91 -5.44
N ARG A 309 9.43 90.95 -6.56
CA ARG A 309 9.21 92.09 -7.51
C ARG A 309 8.16 91.66 -8.56
N LYS A 310 6.95 92.21 -8.61
CA LYS A 310 6.48 93.55 -9.06
C LYS A 310 6.18 93.63 -10.58
N PHE A 311 4.91 93.90 -10.91
CA PHE A 311 4.41 94.50 -12.17
C PHE A 311 4.54 93.65 -13.47
N GLN A 312 3.66 93.73 -14.50
CA GLN A 312 2.25 94.18 -14.62
C GLN A 312 1.71 93.78 -16.03
N VAL A 313 0.39 93.88 -16.27
CA VAL A 313 -0.23 94.30 -17.56
C VAL A 313 -0.25 93.34 -18.79
N VAL A 314 -1.49 92.98 -19.20
CA VAL A 314 -2.04 92.96 -20.59
C VAL A 314 -1.68 91.84 -21.60
N ARG A 315 -2.63 90.88 -21.71
CA ARG A 315 -3.57 90.67 -22.86
C ARG A 315 -3.07 90.22 -24.25
N THR A 316 -3.87 89.30 -24.84
CA THR A 316 -4.09 89.03 -26.29
C THR A 316 -2.96 88.42 -27.14
N GLY A 317 -3.32 87.37 -27.90
CA GLY A 317 -2.54 86.79 -29.00
C GLY A 317 -3.25 85.54 -29.56
N PHE A 318 -3.57 85.54 -30.85
CA PHE A 318 -4.18 84.42 -31.60
C PHE A 318 -3.21 83.94 -32.70
N ALA A 319 -3.63 82.95 -33.50
CA ALA A 319 -2.88 82.26 -34.58
C ALA A 319 -1.89 81.18 -34.07
N LEU A 320 -1.90 79.92 -34.54
CA LEU A 320 -1.79 79.39 -35.93
C LEU A 320 -0.39 79.70 -36.50
N THR A 321 0.34 78.77 -37.14
CA THR A 321 -0.08 77.76 -38.13
C THR A 321 0.80 76.49 -38.14
N ASN A 322 0.25 75.41 -38.72
CA ASN A 322 0.93 74.23 -39.33
C ASN A 322 1.88 73.43 -38.43
#